data_AF-A0ABD1DWH7-F1
#
_entry.id   AF-A0ABD1DWH7-F1
#
_cell.length_a   1.000
_cell.length_b   1.000
_cell.length_c   1.000
_cell.angle_alpha   90.00
_cell.angle_beta   90.00
_cell.angle_gamma   90.00
#
_symmetry.space_group_name_H-M   'P 1'
#
loop_
_entity.id
_entity.type
_entity.pdbx_description
1 polymer ?
#
loop_
_entity_poly.entity_id
_entity_poly.type
_entity_poly.pdbx_seq_one_letter_code
_entity_poly.pdbx_strand_id
1 'polypeptide(L)'
;MSQEPLRCGWPSHFIIETRDQYGDEIFVPGIKIEVKASLGSNLISEGNRKMHMKSRNDSLYLGGAALPPKIGYECTFKEKEKSCLKAITAMKPYQPYSFEELRYCNTIQSKTTEILTANDLGNNTYGVFWTPSVPGNYSLTITIDGVCVEEIYRVDVIDAGLPPLSQETTLKKVQPPTKLRKFIAKNSAGLRVRLHPTLQSDQIGIVKLNGIVSYIDEVVFLDYTCFVMFCFI
;
A
#
# COMPACT_ATOMS: atom_id res chain seq x y z
N MET A 1 -15.49 -15.75 2.46
CA MET A 1 -14.96 -15.21 1.19
C MET A 1 -13.45 -15.27 1.28
N SER A 2 -12.79 -16.04 0.41
CA SER A 2 -11.32 -16.12 0.42
C SER A 2 -10.76 -14.79 -0.06
N GLN A 3 -10.17 -14.03 0.86
CA GLN A 3 -9.44 -12.81 0.54
C GLN A 3 -8.30 -13.19 -0.42
N GLU A 4 -8.22 -12.53 -1.57
CA GLU A 4 -7.13 -12.79 -2.53
C GLU A 4 -5.78 -12.53 -1.84
N PRO A 5 -4.79 -13.43 -2.00
CA PRO A 5 -3.51 -13.28 -1.33
C PRO A 5 -2.77 -12.04 -1.87
N LEU A 6 -2.16 -11.29 -0.96
CA LEU A 6 -1.33 -10.14 -1.32
C LEU A 6 -0.08 -10.59 -2.07
N ARG A 7 0.51 -9.71 -2.86
CA ARG A 7 1.66 -10.04 -3.70
C ARG A 7 2.89 -9.27 -3.22
N CYS A 8 3.99 -9.99 -3.00
CA CYS A 8 5.27 -9.39 -2.67
C CYS A 8 5.67 -8.35 -3.73
N GLY A 9 6.09 -7.16 -3.31
CA GLY A 9 6.49 -6.07 -4.20
C GLY A 9 5.34 -5.31 -4.88
N TRP A 10 4.08 -5.69 -4.65
CA TRP A 10 2.93 -4.96 -5.20
C TRP A 10 2.35 -3.99 -4.16
N PRO A 11 2.07 -2.73 -4.54
CA PRO A 11 1.40 -1.80 -3.65
C PRO A 11 -0.02 -2.29 -3.36
N SER A 12 -0.33 -2.41 -2.07
CA SER A 12 -1.61 -2.83 -1.52
C SER A 12 -2.19 -1.70 -0.69
N HIS A 13 -3.51 -1.59 -0.66
CA HIS A 13 -4.23 -0.57 0.10
C HIS A 13 -5.23 -1.24 1.03
N PHE A 14 -5.16 -0.89 2.32
CA PHE A 14 -6.13 -1.31 3.32
C PHE A 14 -7.00 -0.13 3.71
N ILE A 15 -8.24 -0.44 4.01
CA ILE A 15 -9.22 0.51 4.52
C ILE A 15 -9.56 0.08 5.93
N ILE A 16 -9.42 1.01 6.87
CA ILE A 16 -9.76 0.83 8.28
C ILE A 16 -10.95 1.73 8.56
N GLU A 17 -12.03 1.13 9.06
CA GLU A 17 -13.20 1.85 9.57
C GLU A 17 -13.12 1.88 11.10
N THR A 18 -13.28 3.05 11.70
CA THR A 18 -13.32 3.17 13.16
C THR A 18 -14.75 3.08 13.68
N ARG A 19 -14.98 2.14 14.58
CA ARG A 19 -16.25 1.94 15.29
C ARG A 19 -16.02 1.93 16.79
N ASP A 20 -17.04 2.29 17.56
CA ASP A 20 -17.02 2.15 19.01
C ASP A 20 -17.26 0.68 19.44
N GLN A 21 -17.24 0.44 20.75
CA GLN A 21 -17.47 -0.90 21.34
C GLN A 21 -18.90 -1.42 21.14
N TYR A 22 -19.82 -0.59 20.66
CA TYR A 22 -21.21 -0.93 20.34
C TYR A 22 -21.43 -1.11 18.83
N GLY A 23 -20.42 -0.80 18.00
CA GLY A 23 -20.44 -0.94 16.55
C GLY A 23 -20.85 0.33 15.80
N ASP A 24 -21.07 1.44 16.51
CA ASP A 24 -21.42 2.73 15.92
C ASP A 24 -20.19 3.44 15.37
N GLU A 25 -20.36 4.16 14.26
CA GLU A 25 -19.28 4.91 13.64
C GLU A 25 -18.83 6.06 14.55
N ILE A 26 -17.53 6.11 14.85
CA ILE A 26 -16.96 7.14 15.71
C ILE A 26 -15.90 7.95 14.97
N PHE A 27 -16.03 9.28 15.08
CA PHE A 27 -15.04 10.24 14.60
C PHE A 27 -14.21 10.76 15.77
N VAL A 28 -12.89 10.60 15.70
CA VAL A 28 -11.96 11.17 16.67
C VAL A 28 -10.98 12.09 15.92
N PRO A 29 -11.04 13.41 16.14
CA PRO A 29 -10.15 14.34 15.45
C PRO A 29 -8.70 14.12 15.91
N GLY A 30 -7.79 13.95 14.95
CA GLY A 30 -6.36 13.78 15.22
C GLY A 30 -5.96 12.38 15.70
N ILE A 31 -6.84 11.38 15.55
CA ILE A 31 -6.53 9.98 15.86
C ILE A 31 -5.30 9.49 15.07
N LYS A 32 -4.41 8.79 15.76
CA LYS A 32 -3.24 8.17 15.14
C LYS A 32 -3.43 6.66 15.08
N ILE A 33 -3.60 6.15 13.87
CA ILE A 33 -3.72 4.70 13.62
C ILE A 33 -2.43 4.19 12.98
N GLU A 34 -1.80 3.23 13.63
CA GLU A 34 -0.60 2.54 13.17
C GLU A 34 -0.89 1.06 12.99
N VAL A 35 -0.48 0.50 11.86
CA VAL A 35 -0.57 -0.93 11.56
C VAL A 35 0.83 -1.50 11.56
N LYS A 36 1.09 -2.44 12.46
CA LYS A 36 2.34 -3.18 12.52
C LYS A 36 2.17 -4.50 11.79
N ALA A 37 2.83 -4.64 10.65
CA ALA A 37 2.91 -5.89 9.90
C ALA A 37 4.14 -6.68 10.36
N SER A 38 3.93 -7.81 11.03
CA SER A 38 5.00 -8.72 11.44
C SER A 38 4.89 -10.04 10.69
N LEU A 39 5.95 -10.43 9.98
CA LEU A 39 6.04 -11.74 9.37
C LEU A 39 6.11 -12.78 10.49
N GLY A 40 5.13 -13.69 10.52
CA GLY A 40 5.13 -14.81 11.45
C GLY A 40 6.34 -15.70 11.19
N SER A 41 7.22 -15.84 12.17
CA SER A 41 8.12 -16.99 12.20
C SER A 41 7.25 -18.23 12.43
N ASN A 42 6.86 -18.93 11.36
CA ASN A 42 6.27 -20.26 11.46
C ASN A 42 7.33 -21.24 12.00
N LEU A 43 7.68 -21.10 13.28
CA LEU A 43 8.45 -22.09 14.04
C LEU A 43 7.58 -22.83 15.05
N ILE A 44 6.31 -22.42 15.25
CA ILE A 44 5.41 -23.11 16.17
C ILE A 44 3.98 -23.10 15.58
N SER A 45 3.75 -23.94 14.58
CA SER A 45 2.46 -24.62 14.44
C SER A 45 2.67 -25.86 13.58
N GLU A 46 2.69 -27.01 14.23
CA GLU A 46 2.41 -28.28 13.59
C GLU A 46 1.07 -28.18 12.83
N GLY A 47 1.02 -28.77 11.63
CA GLY A 47 -0.23 -28.89 10.88
C GLY A 47 -0.12 -28.56 9.39
N ASN A 48 0.59 -29.40 8.64
CA ASN A 48 0.28 -29.73 7.24
C ASN A 48 -0.23 -28.61 6.31
N ARG A 49 0.67 -27.76 5.78
CA ARG A 49 0.61 -27.33 4.37
C ARG A 49 2.02 -27.21 3.81
N LYS A 50 2.36 -28.12 2.90
CA LYS A 50 3.55 -28.06 2.06
C LYS A 50 3.45 -26.85 1.14
N MET A 51 3.89 -25.68 1.61
CA MET A 51 4.36 -24.63 0.73
C MET A 51 5.86 -24.60 0.92
N HIS A 52 6.57 -25.05 -0.11
CA HIS A 52 8.01 -24.96 -0.23
C HIS A 52 8.38 -23.47 -0.33
N MET A 53 8.29 -22.77 0.80
CA MET A 53 9.13 -21.62 1.05
C MET A 53 10.52 -22.24 1.05
N LYS A 54 11.29 -21.99 -0.02
CA LYS A 54 12.74 -21.97 0.15
C LYS A 54 12.95 -20.93 1.22
N SER A 55 12.95 -21.40 2.47
CA SER A 55 13.67 -20.81 3.58
C SER A 55 14.90 -20.23 2.92
N ARG A 56 14.94 -18.90 2.80
CA ARG A 56 16.20 -18.21 2.75
C ARG A 56 16.91 -18.78 3.97
N ASN A 57 17.83 -19.70 3.72
CA ASN A 57 18.43 -20.53 4.75
C ASN A 57 19.21 -19.62 5.69
N ASP A 58 18.50 -19.00 6.63
CA ASP A 58 19.09 -18.23 7.72
C ASP A 58 19.96 -19.17 8.56
N SER A 59 19.61 -20.47 8.60
CA SER A 59 20.43 -21.52 9.20
C SER A 59 21.78 -21.75 8.51
N LEU A 60 21.91 -21.47 7.21
CA LEU A 60 23.20 -21.63 6.51
C LEU A 60 24.15 -20.45 6.74
N TYR A 61 23.62 -19.26 7.02
CA TYR A 61 24.44 -18.07 7.27
C TYR A 61 24.77 -17.87 8.76
N LEU A 62 23.96 -18.40 9.67
CA LEU A 62 24.21 -18.40 11.12
C LEU A 62 24.97 -19.64 11.60
N GLY A 63 25.64 -20.38 10.71
CA GLY A 63 26.40 -21.58 11.07
C GLY A 63 25.60 -22.67 11.81
N GLY A 64 24.27 -22.71 11.66
CA GLY A 64 23.38 -23.59 12.43
C GLY A 64 22.96 -23.07 13.82
N ALA A 65 23.35 -21.86 14.22
CA ALA A 65 22.91 -21.23 15.46
C ALA A 65 21.42 -20.82 15.39
N ALA A 66 20.76 -20.84 16.56
CA ALA A 66 19.37 -20.39 16.69
C ALA A 66 19.23 -18.88 16.42
N LEU A 67 18.02 -18.36 16.25
CA LEU A 67 17.85 -16.90 16.14
C LEU A 67 18.26 -16.22 17.47
N PRO A 68 18.98 -15.08 17.43
CA PRO A 68 19.35 -14.36 18.62
C PRO A 68 18.10 -13.90 19.38
N PRO A 69 18.11 -13.98 20.72
CA PRO A 69 16.97 -13.59 21.54
C PRO A 69 16.67 -12.09 21.43
N LYS A 70 15.45 -11.67 21.77
CA LYS A 70 15.03 -10.24 21.79
C LYS A 70 15.00 -9.68 23.22
N ILE A 71 16.12 -9.76 23.92
CA ILE A 71 16.26 -9.25 25.29
C ILE A 71 16.90 -7.84 25.21
N GLY A 72 16.48 -6.93 26.09
CA GLY A 72 17.09 -5.60 26.18
C GLY A 72 18.59 -5.69 26.52
N TYR A 73 19.39 -4.80 25.94
CA TYR A 73 20.82 -4.75 26.21
C TYR A 73 21.10 -4.32 27.66
N GLU A 74 22.02 -5.03 28.32
CA GLU A 74 22.54 -4.68 29.64
C GLU A 74 24.06 -4.85 29.66
N CYS A 75 24.77 -4.02 30.43
CA CYS A 75 26.21 -4.15 30.57
C CYS A 75 26.57 -5.38 31.42
N THR A 76 27.51 -6.19 30.94
CA THR A 76 28.00 -7.34 31.71
C THR A 76 29.09 -6.89 32.68
N PHE A 77 28.81 -7.00 33.98
CA PHE A 77 29.82 -6.76 35.01
C PHE A 77 30.66 -8.01 35.25
N LYS A 78 31.99 -7.88 35.15
CA LYS A 78 32.96 -8.94 35.48
C LYS A 78 33.60 -8.65 36.83
N GLU A 79 33.11 -9.33 37.86
CA GLU A 79 33.57 -9.16 39.24
C GLU A 79 35.07 -9.41 39.41
N LYS A 80 35.61 -10.46 38.76
CA LYS A 80 37.04 -10.81 38.84
C LYS A 80 37.97 -9.72 38.29
N GLU A 81 37.54 -9.04 37.22
CA GLU A 81 38.32 -8.00 36.54
C GLU A 81 37.95 -6.59 37.02
N LYS A 82 36.97 -6.48 37.94
CA LYS A 82 36.36 -5.21 38.40
C LYS A 82 36.03 -4.27 37.21
N SER A 83 35.53 -4.84 36.12
CA SER A 83 35.31 -4.13 34.86
C SER A 83 33.89 -4.35 34.35
N CYS A 84 33.38 -3.35 33.63
CA CYS A 84 32.04 -3.35 33.05
C CYS A 84 32.16 -3.39 31.53
N LEU A 85 31.78 -4.52 30.93
CA LEU A 85 31.86 -4.71 29.48
C LEU A 85 30.61 -4.13 28.81
N LYS A 86 30.83 -3.29 27.80
CA LYS A 86 29.75 -2.62 27.04
C LYS A 86 29.45 -3.27 25.69
N ALA A 87 29.91 -4.49 25.43
CA ALA A 87 29.66 -5.20 24.18
C ALA A 87 28.44 -6.14 24.30
N ILE A 88 27.55 -6.17 23.30
CA ILE A 88 26.39 -7.09 23.28
C ILE A 88 26.83 -8.56 23.34
N THR A 89 27.94 -8.92 22.70
CA THR A 89 28.53 -10.27 22.73
C THR A 89 29.07 -10.67 24.10
N ALA A 90 29.22 -9.72 25.04
CA ALA A 90 29.58 -10.02 26.43
C ALA A 90 28.37 -10.47 27.27
N MET A 91 27.14 -10.27 26.80
CA MET A 91 25.94 -10.77 27.48
C MET A 91 25.78 -12.28 27.22
N LYS A 92 25.48 -13.05 28.26
CA LYS A 92 25.35 -14.52 28.16
C LYS A 92 24.46 -15.01 27.01
N PRO A 93 23.26 -14.43 26.76
CA PRO A 93 22.38 -14.91 25.69
C PRO A 93 22.93 -14.65 24.28
N TYR A 94 23.84 -13.68 24.13
CA TYR A 94 24.39 -13.25 22.85
C TYR A 94 25.82 -13.72 22.59
N GLN A 95 26.46 -14.32 23.59
CA GLN A 95 27.81 -14.89 23.50
C GLN A 95 28.04 -15.88 22.33
N PRO A 96 27.07 -16.73 21.90
CA PRO A 96 27.31 -17.63 20.78
C PRO A 96 27.27 -16.95 19.40
N TYR A 97 26.91 -15.66 19.32
CA TYR A 97 26.80 -14.93 18.06
C TYR A 97 27.96 -13.95 17.87
N SER A 98 28.43 -13.84 16.63
CA SER A 98 29.33 -12.78 16.18
C SER A 98 28.60 -11.44 16.01
N PHE A 99 29.35 -10.34 15.94
CA PHE A 99 28.79 -9.01 15.74
C PHE A 99 28.11 -8.89 14.36
N GLU A 100 28.65 -9.56 13.35
CA GLU A 100 28.11 -9.64 11.98
C GLU A 100 26.76 -10.35 11.97
N GLU A 101 26.64 -11.50 12.64
CA GLU A 101 25.39 -12.26 12.76
C GLU A 101 24.31 -11.46 13.47
N LEU A 102 24.65 -10.76 14.57
CA LEU A 102 23.71 -9.91 15.29
C LEU A 102 23.23 -8.74 14.42
N ARG A 103 24.13 -8.08 13.67
CA ARG A 103 23.77 -7.01 12.73
C ARG A 103 22.84 -7.52 11.62
N TYR A 104 23.14 -8.68 11.06
CA TYR A 104 22.37 -9.30 10.00
C TYR A 104 20.97 -9.70 10.48
N CYS A 105 20.88 -10.39 11.63
CA CYS A 105 19.63 -10.79 12.25
C CYS A 105 18.75 -9.58 12.59
N ASN A 106 19.33 -8.51 13.16
CA ASN A 106 18.56 -7.30 13.47
C ASN A 106 18.01 -6.64 12.19
N THR A 107 18.83 -6.60 11.12
CA THR A 107 18.39 -6.07 9.81
C THR A 107 17.25 -6.89 9.21
N ILE A 108 17.32 -8.23 9.27
CA ILE A 108 16.23 -9.08 8.81
C ILE A 108 14.98 -8.86 9.65
N GLN A 109 15.10 -8.87 10.97
CA GLN A 109 13.96 -8.67 11.89
C GLN A 109 13.26 -7.33 11.66
N SER A 110 14.03 -6.28 11.36
CA SER A 110 13.48 -4.98 10.97
C SER A 110 12.80 -5.01 9.60
N LYS A 111 13.28 -5.81 8.64
CA LYS A 111 12.62 -5.97 7.34
C LYS A 111 11.37 -6.83 7.40
N THR A 112 11.29 -7.74 8.36
CA THR A 112 10.11 -8.59 8.56
C THR A 112 9.08 -7.94 9.46
N THR A 113 9.40 -6.80 10.08
CA THR A 113 8.48 -6.00 10.91
C THR A 113 8.36 -4.60 10.35
N GLU A 114 7.24 -4.28 9.73
CA GLU A 114 6.98 -2.98 9.09
C GLU A 114 5.91 -2.23 9.91
N ILE A 115 6.12 -0.95 10.20
CA ILE A 115 5.12 -0.09 10.84
C ILE A 115 4.59 0.86 9.78
N LEU A 116 3.28 0.85 9.60
CA LEU A 116 2.55 1.59 8.60
C LEU A 116 1.64 2.59 9.30
N THR A 117 1.55 3.81 8.81
CA THR A 117 0.66 4.83 9.38
C THR A 117 -0.54 5.01 8.46
N ALA A 118 -1.74 5.05 9.04
CA ALA A 118 -2.95 5.29 8.28
C ALA A 118 -3.11 6.77 7.95
N ASN A 119 -3.64 7.05 6.75
CA ASN A 119 -3.99 8.38 6.30
C ASN A 119 -5.49 8.57 6.44
N ASP A 120 -5.92 9.72 6.95
CA ASP A 120 -7.34 10.07 7.01
C ASP A 120 -7.89 10.27 5.59
N LEU A 121 -8.92 9.51 5.23
CA LEU A 121 -9.63 9.61 3.94
C LEU A 121 -10.97 10.35 4.07
N GLY A 122 -11.34 10.78 5.28
CA GLY A 122 -12.65 11.32 5.61
C GLY A 122 -13.70 10.23 5.90
N ASN A 123 -14.86 10.63 6.42
CA ASN A 123 -15.97 9.74 6.75
C ASN A 123 -15.56 8.52 7.60
N ASN A 124 -14.80 8.75 8.69
CA ASN A 124 -14.37 7.70 9.65
C ASN A 124 -13.55 6.56 9.03
N THR A 125 -12.94 6.83 7.87
CA THR A 125 -12.24 5.84 7.06
C THR A 125 -10.76 6.23 6.93
N TYR A 126 -9.86 5.27 7.18
CA TYR A 126 -8.42 5.50 7.17
C TYR A 126 -7.73 4.53 6.20
N GLY A 127 -6.94 5.09 5.29
CA GLY A 127 -6.23 4.37 4.24
C GLY A 127 -4.79 4.04 4.63
N VAL A 128 -4.41 2.77 4.56
CA VAL A 128 -3.03 2.31 4.79
C VAL A 128 -2.46 1.77 3.49
N PHE A 129 -1.36 2.34 3.03
CA PHE A 129 -0.62 1.83 1.88
C PHE A 129 0.52 0.94 2.34
N TRP A 130 0.63 -0.24 1.74
CA TRP A 130 1.68 -1.19 2.07
C TRP A 130 2.19 -1.91 0.83
N THR A 131 3.51 -1.98 0.69
CA THR A 131 4.17 -2.80 -0.33
C THR A 131 5.01 -3.84 0.39
N PRO A 132 4.50 -5.07 0.59
CA PRO A 132 5.23 -6.09 1.34
C PRO A 132 6.55 -6.42 0.66
N SER A 133 7.63 -6.37 1.42
CA SER A 133 8.98 -6.57 0.90
C SER A 133 9.39 -8.04 0.76
N VAL A 134 8.69 -8.94 1.46
CA VAL A 134 9.02 -10.37 1.53
C VAL A 134 7.72 -11.18 1.43
N PRO A 135 7.70 -12.32 0.71
CA PRO A 135 6.56 -13.23 0.75
C PRO A 135 6.49 -14.00 2.07
N GLY A 136 5.27 -14.29 2.54
CA GLY A 136 5.00 -15.14 3.69
C GLY A 136 3.74 -14.73 4.45
N ASN A 137 3.49 -15.36 5.61
CA ASN A 137 2.31 -15.08 6.43
C ASN A 137 2.60 -13.92 7.40
N TYR A 138 1.89 -12.82 7.23
CA TYR A 138 1.98 -11.65 8.09
C TYR A 138 0.83 -11.63 9.09
N SER A 139 1.16 -11.21 10.31
CA SER A 139 0.22 -10.80 11.34
C SER A 139 0.24 -9.28 11.43
N LEU A 140 -0.91 -8.65 11.16
CA LEU A 140 -1.14 -7.23 11.27
C LEU A 140 -1.76 -6.93 12.64
N THR A 141 -1.11 -6.06 13.40
CA THR A 141 -1.60 -5.58 14.70
C THR A 141 -1.86 -4.09 14.59
N ILE A 142 -3.04 -3.65 15.02
CA ILE A 142 -3.43 -2.23 14.96
C ILE A 142 -3.13 -1.57 16.31
N THR A 143 -2.58 -0.37 16.27
CA THR A 143 -2.36 0.49 17.43
C THR A 143 -3.04 1.82 17.19
N ILE A 144 -3.91 2.23 18.11
CA ILE A 144 -4.68 3.48 18.05
C ILE A 144 -4.21 4.35 19.22
N ASP A 145 -3.63 5.51 18.94
CA ASP A 145 -3.09 6.46 19.95
C ASP A 145 -2.16 5.81 20.99
N GLY A 146 -1.39 4.79 20.56
CA GLY A 146 -0.48 4.03 21.41
C GLY A 146 -1.13 2.86 22.16
N VAL A 147 -2.44 2.67 22.05
CA VAL A 147 -3.16 1.51 22.60
C VAL A 147 -3.24 0.42 21.55
N CYS A 148 -2.72 -0.76 21.88
CA CYS A 148 -2.79 -1.91 20.99
C CYS A 148 -4.20 -2.51 20.98
N VAL A 149 -4.75 -2.72 19.80
CA VAL A 149 -5.97 -3.49 19.60
C VAL A 149 -5.61 -4.97 19.72
N GLU A 150 -6.38 -5.76 20.50
CA GLU A 150 -6.08 -7.19 20.73
C GLU A 150 -6.37 -8.07 19.50
N GLU A 151 -7.11 -7.55 18.52
CA GLU A 151 -7.41 -8.27 17.29
C GLU A 151 -6.20 -8.31 16.35
N ILE A 152 -5.89 -9.51 15.85
CA ILE A 152 -4.76 -9.77 14.96
C ILE A 152 -5.29 -10.25 13.62
N TYR A 153 -5.00 -9.49 12.56
CA TYR A 153 -5.38 -9.86 11.20
C TYR A 153 -4.25 -10.64 10.52
N ARG A 154 -4.56 -11.79 9.93
CA ARG A 154 -3.57 -12.63 9.24
C ARG A 154 -3.71 -12.50 7.74
N VAL A 155 -2.60 -12.25 7.06
CA VAL A 155 -2.56 -12.06 5.61
C VAL A 155 -1.43 -12.88 5.01
N ASP A 156 -1.75 -13.64 3.96
CA ASP A 156 -0.75 -14.35 3.17
C ASP A 156 -0.24 -13.46 2.04
N VAL A 157 1.07 -13.26 2.00
CA VAL A 157 1.78 -12.59 0.90
C VAL A 157 2.46 -13.66 0.04
N ILE A 158 2.01 -13.83 -1.19
CA ILE A 158 2.61 -14.74 -2.16
C ILE A 158 3.71 -14.04 -2.96
N ASP A 159 4.71 -14.82 -3.39
CA ASP A 159 5.69 -14.35 -4.36
C ASP A 159 5.06 -14.38 -5.76
N ALA A 160 4.75 -13.20 -6.29
CA ALA A 160 4.21 -13.05 -7.64
C ALA A 160 5.26 -12.53 -8.64
N GLY A 161 6.54 -12.52 -8.25
CA GLY A 161 7.62 -11.91 -9.03
C GLY A 161 7.60 -10.39 -8.98
N LEU A 162 8.32 -9.75 -9.91
CA LEU A 162 8.29 -8.30 -10.05
C LEU A 162 6.84 -7.84 -10.23
N PRO A 163 6.42 -6.72 -9.58
CA PRO A 163 5.21 -6.06 -10.03
C PRO A 163 5.32 -5.88 -11.54
N PRO A 164 4.24 -6.07 -12.32
CA PRO A 164 4.25 -5.61 -13.71
C PRO A 164 4.81 -4.21 -13.62
N LEU A 165 5.89 -3.93 -14.39
CA LEU A 165 6.56 -2.64 -14.34
C LEU A 165 5.45 -1.63 -14.17
N SER A 166 5.50 -0.87 -13.09
CA SER A 166 4.91 0.44 -13.13
C SER A 166 5.59 1.06 -14.34
N GLN A 167 5.01 0.88 -15.54
CA GLN A 167 4.95 1.95 -16.51
C GLN A 167 4.61 3.09 -15.60
N GLU A 168 5.58 3.99 -15.40
CA GLU A 168 5.37 5.17 -14.61
C GLU A 168 4.03 5.69 -15.07
N THR A 169 3.01 5.41 -14.27
CA THR A 169 1.81 6.18 -14.25
C THR A 169 2.31 7.37 -13.45
N THR A 170 3.24 8.12 -14.05
CA THR A 170 2.97 9.52 -14.31
C THR A 170 1.46 9.59 -14.37
N LEU A 171 0.89 10.27 -13.39
CA LEU A 171 -0.43 10.84 -13.52
C LEU A 171 -0.39 11.84 -14.68
N LYS A 172 0.12 11.47 -15.87
CA LYS A 172 -0.60 11.74 -17.09
C LYS A 172 -1.90 11.01 -16.90
N LYS A 173 -2.84 11.72 -16.26
CA LYS A 173 -4.25 11.74 -16.64
C LYS A 173 -4.26 11.22 -18.07
N VAL A 174 -4.64 9.96 -18.28
CA VAL A 174 -4.96 9.50 -19.62
C VAL A 174 -6.21 10.32 -19.89
N GLN A 175 -6.00 11.56 -20.34
CA GLN A 175 -6.97 12.29 -21.08
C GLN A 175 -7.33 11.27 -22.16
N PRO A 176 -8.56 10.73 -22.17
CA PRO A 176 -8.98 9.94 -23.31
C PRO A 176 -8.60 10.73 -24.56
N PRO A 177 -7.97 10.09 -25.56
CA PRO A 177 -7.24 10.79 -26.61
C PRO A 177 -8.13 11.90 -27.17
N THR A 178 -7.77 13.15 -26.90
CA THR A 178 -8.57 14.29 -27.31
C THR A 178 -8.53 14.33 -28.84
N LYS A 179 -9.64 13.96 -29.47
CA LYS A 179 -9.78 14.01 -30.91
C LYS A 179 -9.99 15.47 -31.29
N LEU A 180 -9.18 15.96 -32.23
CA LEU A 180 -9.38 17.28 -32.83
C LEU A 180 -10.18 17.11 -34.12
N ARG A 181 -11.27 17.89 -34.26
CA ARG A 181 -12.05 17.94 -35.50
C ARG A 181 -12.26 19.37 -35.91
N LYS A 182 -12.00 19.66 -37.19
CA LYS A 182 -12.33 20.94 -37.80
C LYS A 182 -13.80 20.95 -38.18
N PHE A 183 -14.53 21.96 -37.73
CA PHE A 183 -15.92 22.16 -38.11
C PHE A 183 -15.98 22.76 -39.52
N ILE A 184 -16.51 21.97 -40.46
CA ILE A 184 -16.68 22.34 -41.87
C ILE A 184 -18.15 22.18 -42.22
N ALA A 185 -18.81 23.28 -42.59
CA ALA A 185 -20.20 23.29 -43.06
C ALA A 185 -20.38 24.40 -44.10
N LYS A 186 -21.35 24.23 -45.01
CA LYS A 186 -21.77 25.27 -45.97
C LYS A 186 -23.06 25.90 -45.45
N ASN A 187 -23.15 27.23 -45.48
CA ASN A 187 -24.32 27.99 -45.02
C ASN A 187 -24.75 27.68 -43.57
N SER A 188 -23.80 27.69 -42.63
CA SER A 188 -24.04 27.47 -41.20
C SER A 188 -23.61 28.68 -40.38
N ALA A 189 -24.36 28.99 -39.33
CA ALA A 189 -24.03 30.03 -38.35
C ALA A 189 -22.97 29.59 -37.30
N GLY A 190 -22.54 28.32 -37.34
CA GLY A 190 -21.59 27.75 -36.39
C GLY A 190 -22.12 26.50 -35.69
N LEU A 191 -21.23 25.73 -35.07
CA LEU A 191 -21.56 24.56 -34.25
C LEU A 191 -21.89 25.02 -32.82
N ARG A 192 -23.13 24.78 -32.37
CA ARG A 192 -23.58 25.16 -31.02
C ARG A 192 -23.09 24.14 -29.99
N VAL A 193 -22.53 24.64 -28.89
CA VAL A 193 -22.05 23.84 -27.76
C VAL A 193 -23.03 24.03 -26.60
N ARG A 194 -23.47 22.94 -25.99
CA ARG A 194 -24.47 22.93 -24.92
C ARG A 194 -24.00 22.12 -23.71
N LEU A 195 -24.58 22.38 -22.53
CA LEU A 195 -24.24 21.69 -21.28
C LEU A 195 -24.67 20.22 -21.23
N HIS A 196 -25.81 19.90 -21.86
CA HIS A 196 -26.37 18.56 -21.87
C HIS A 196 -26.72 18.12 -23.30
N PRO A 197 -26.71 16.81 -23.60
CA PRO A 197 -26.97 16.27 -24.94
C PRO A 197 -28.41 16.49 -25.47
N THR A 198 -29.25 17.26 -24.77
CA THR A 198 -30.63 17.56 -25.15
C THR A 198 -30.73 18.89 -25.92
N LEU A 199 -31.66 19.00 -26.87
CA LEU A 199 -31.91 20.24 -27.63
C LEU A 199 -32.56 21.35 -26.79
N GLN A 200 -32.98 21.05 -25.57
CA GLN A 200 -33.54 22.02 -24.63
C GLN A 200 -32.51 22.58 -23.65
N SER A 201 -31.26 22.07 -23.66
CA SER A 201 -30.23 22.50 -22.72
C SER A 201 -29.60 23.84 -23.09
N ASP A 202 -29.08 24.55 -22.09
CA ASP A 202 -28.47 25.85 -22.28
C ASP A 202 -27.26 25.80 -23.24
N GLN A 203 -27.23 26.77 -24.15
CA GLN A 203 -26.10 26.97 -25.07
C GLN A 203 -24.98 27.74 -24.35
N ILE A 204 -23.83 27.10 -24.23
CA ILE A 204 -22.64 27.68 -23.58
C ILE A 204 -21.65 28.29 -24.56
N GLY A 205 -21.77 27.98 -25.86
CA GLY A 205 -20.88 28.55 -26.87
C GLY A 205 -21.25 28.22 -28.30
N ILE A 206 -20.56 28.86 -29.24
CA ILE A 206 -20.66 28.59 -30.68
C ILE A 206 -19.24 28.52 -31.26
N VAL A 207 -18.93 27.44 -31.95
CA VAL A 207 -17.71 27.28 -32.73
C VAL A 207 -17.96 27.79 -34.15
N LYS A 208 -17.16 28.77 -34.59
CA LYS A 208 -17.26 29.40 -35.91
C LYS A 208 -16.87 28.42 -37.03
N LEU A 209 -17.23 28.76 -38.27
CA LEU A 209 -16.78 28.05 -39.47
C LEU A 209 -15.24 27.93 -39.47
N ASN A 210 -14.74 26.75 -39.83
CA ASN A 210 -13.32 26.39 -39.78
C ASN A 210 -12.69 26.33 -38.38
N GLY A 211 -13.48 26.48 -37.32
CA GLY A 211 -13.01 26.30 -35.94
C GLY A 211 -12.61 24.85 -35.64
N ILE A 212 -11.71 24.67 -34.70
CA ILE A 212 -11.24 23.36 -34.24
C ILE A 212 -11.90 23.06 -32.90
N VAL A 213 -12.39 21.83 -32.74
CA VAL A 213 -12.99 21.34 -31.51
C VAL A 213 -12.19 20.14 -31.00
N SER A 214 -11.83 20.17 -29.73
CA SER A 214 -11.32 19.02 -28.99
C SER A 214 -12.47 18.30 -28.29
N TYR A 215 -12.51 16.98 -28.43
CA TYR A 215 -13.52 16.15 -27.77
C TYR A 215 -12.97 14.79 -27.36
N ILE A 216 -13.66 14.16 -26.41
CA ILE A 216 -13.25 12.93 -25.76
C ILE A 216 -14.13 11.75 -26.19
N ASP A 217 -15.42 12.01 -26.41
CA ASP A 217 -16.41 11.01 -26.80
C ASP A 217 -17.40 11.56 -27.84
N GLU A 218 -17.90 10.69 -28.73
CA GLU A 218 -18.83 11.04 -29.81
C GLU A 218 -20.13 10.27 -29.62
N VAL A 219 -21.20 10.99 -29.31
CA VAL A 219 -22.51 10.38 -29.07
C VAL A 219 -23.38 10.63 -30.30
N VAL A 220 -23.75 9.55 -30.99
CA VAL A 220 -24.65 9.60 -32.16
C VAL A 220 -26.06 9.23 -31.69
N PHE A 221 -26.97 10.20 -31.71
CA PHE A 221 -28.41 9.93 -31.59
C PHE A 221 -29.00 9.89 -32.99
N LEU A 222 -30.04 9.06 -33.18
CA LEU A 222 -30.54 8.58 -34.48
C LEU A 222 -30.93 9.65 -35.53
N ASP A 223 -30.89 10.96 -35.22
CA ASP A 223 -31.07 12.02 -36.19
C ASP A 223 -30.11 13.23 -36.06
N TYR A 224 -29.21 13.27 -35.06
CA TYR A 224 -28.24 14.36 -34.87
C TYR A 224 -26.98 13.90 -34.10
N THR A 225 -25.79 14.25 -34.60
CA THR A 225 -24.52 14.03 -33.89
C THR A 225 -24.32 15.12 -32.83
N CYS A 226 -24.26 14.75 -31.54
CA CYS A 226 -23.93 15.67 -30.45
C CYS A 226 -22.56 15.31 -29.86
N PHE A 227 -21.66 16.29 -29.79
CA PHE A 227 -20.36 16.13 -29.13
C PHE A 227 -20.50 16.52 -27.66
N VAL A 228 -20.18 15.61 -26.74
CA VAL A 228 -20.01 15.96 -25.32
C VAL A 228 -18.65 16.65 -25.21
N MET A 229 -18.69 17.97 -25.11
CA MET A 229 -17.50 18.82 -25.19
C MET A 229 -17.07 19.25 -23.78
N PHE A 230 -15.95 18.72 -23.29
CA PHE A 230 -15.18 19.38 -22.23
C PHE A 230 -14.11 20.24 -22.91
N CYS A 231 -14.40 21.54 -23.11
CA CYS A 231 -13.43 22.47 -23.65
C CYS A 231 -12.46 22.89 -22.53
N PHE A 232 -11.24 22.35 -22.54
CA PHE A 232 -10.12 23.06 -21.92
C PHE A 232 -9.53 23.97 -23.00
N ILE A 233 -9.53 25.28 -22.72
CA ILE A 233 -8.87 26.32 -23.54
C ILE A 233 -7.37 26.05 -23.57
#